data_AF-A0A0Q9QPY9-F1
#
_entry.id   AF-A0A0Q9QPY9-F1
#
_cell.length_a   1.000
_cell.length_b   1.000
_cell.length_c   1.000
_cell.angle_alpha   90.00
_cell.angle_beta   90.00
_cell.angle_gamma   90.00
#
_symmetry.space_group_name_H-M   'P 1'
#
loop_
_entity.id
_entity.type
_entity.pdbx_description
1 polymer ?
#
loop_
_entity_poly.entity_id
_entity_poly.type
_entity_poly.pdbx_seq_one_letter_code
_entity_poly.pdbx_strand_id
1 'polypeptide(L)'
;METDELCPRLWPEILWELLHGHPHGPGDPEPWRQGVDEVLSALAINALSWRLTDPKLAQGIRAQAAEQIVAAARQLGQSRA
;
A
#
# COMPACT_ATOMS: atom_id res chain seq x y z
N MET A 1 7.66 -25.46 3.10
CA MET A 1 6.53 -24.62 2.67
C MET A 1 6.42 -23.50 3.68
N GLU A 2 7.09 -22.38 3.41
CA GLU A 2 6.87 -21.14 4.18
C GLU A 2 5.45 -20.67 3.86
N THR A 3 4.55 -20.86 4.81
CA THR A 3 3.31 -20.10 4.87
C THR A 3 3.63 -18.70 5.40
N ASP A 4 2.74 -17.76 5.09
CA ASP A 4 2.51 -16.59 5.94
C ASP A 4 3.50 -15.43 5.92
N GLU A 5 3.59 -14.76 4.77
CA GLU A 5 3.21 -13.34 4.80
C GLU A 5 2.21 -13.08 3.66
N LEU A 6 0.99 -13.62 3.83
CA LEU A 6 -0.21 -13.29 3.03
C LEU A 6 -0.56 -11.78 3.08
N CYS A 7 0.11 -11.06 3.98
CA CYS A 7 0.00 -9.65 4.25
C CYS A 7 1.36 -9.33 4.89
N PRO A 8 2.28 -8.57 4.26
CA PRO A 8 3.48 -8.07 4.92
C PRO A 8 3.07 -7.54 6.28
N ARG A 9 3.74 -7.97 7.35
CA ARG A 9 3.33 -7.70 8.74
C ARG A 9 3.03 -6.21 9.04
N LEU A 10 3.57 -5.32 8.22
CA LEU A 10 3.39 -3.86 8.27
C LEU A 10 2.07 -3.35 7.66
N TRP A 11 1.29 -4.14 6.92
CA TRP A 11 0.08 -3.67 6.25
C TRP A 11 -1.02 -3.15 7.17
N PRO A 12 -1.36 -3.83 8.29
CA PRO A 12 -2.30 -3.28 9.26
C PRO A 12 -1.82 -1.95 9.83
N GLU A 13 -0.51 -1.79 10.03
CA GLU A 13 0.09 -0.54 10.53
C GLU A 13 -0.02 0.58 9.48
N ILE A 14 0.27 0.28 8.21
CA ILE A 14 0.11 1.23 7.09
C ILE A 14 -1.36 1.65 6.95
N LEU A 15 -2.29 0.70 6.95
CA LEU A 15 -3.72 0.98 6.86
C LEU A 15 -4.23 1.75 8.07
N TRP A 16 -3.72 1.45 9.26
CA TRP A 16 -4.07 2.17 10.49
C TRP A 16 -3.61 3.62 10.42
N GLU A 17 -2.34 3.85 10.10
CA GLU A 17 -1.78 5.20 9.94
C GLU A 17 -2.47 5.98 8.84
N LEU A 18 -2.77 5.32 7.71
CA LEU A 18 -3.55 5.93 6.65
C LEU A 18 -4.93 6.32 7.17
N LEU A 19 -5.75 5.38 7.65
CA LEU A 19 -7.16 5.61 7.96
C LEU A 19 -7.40 6.44 9.24
N HIS A 20 -6.46 6.42 10.20
CA HIS A 20 -6.65 7.02 11.53
C HIS A 20 -5.56 8.02 11.93
N GLY A 21 -4.43 8.09 11.21
CA GLY A 21 -3.33 9.01 11.51
C GLY A 21 -3.60 10.47 11.10
N HIS A 22 -4.65 10.71 10.32
CA HIS A 22 -5.17 12.05 9.99
C HIS A 22 -6.69 12.01 9.82
N PRO A 23 -7.44 13.02 10.29
CA PRO A 23 -8.87 13.11 9.99
C PRO A 23 -9.06 13.43 8.50
N HIS A 24 -9.32 12.40 7.70
CA HIS A 24 -9.62 12.56 6.26
C HIS A 24 -10.85 13.42 6.07
N GLY A 25 -10.77 14.41 5.18
CA GLY A 25 -11.91 15.27 4.91
C GLY A 25 -11.75 16.22 3.73
N PRO A 26 -12.79 17.05 3.46
CA PRO A 26 -12.82 17.99 2.34
C PRO A 26 -11.72 19.06 2.33
N GLY A 27 -10.80 19.08 3.30
CA GLY A 27 -9.72 20.04 3.44
C GLY A 27 -8.30 19.48 3.22
N ASP A 28 -8.15 18.17 2.95
CA ASP A 28 -6.82 17.59 2.76
C ASP A 28 -6.14 18.14 1.48
N PRO A 29 -4.82 18.43 1.53
CA PRO A 29 -4.09 18.85 0.36
C PRO A 29 -4.09 17.73 -0.71
N GLU A 30 -4.31 18.11 -1.97
CA GLU A 30 -4.44 17.16 -3.08
C GLU A 30 -3.28 16.14 -3.19
N PRO A 31 -1.99 16.52 -2.98
CA PRO A 31 -0.88 15.57 -2.96
C PRO A 31 -1.01 14.48 -1.89
N TRP A 32 -1.63 14.80 -0.75
CA TRP A 32 -1.89 13.82 0.31
C TRP A 32 -2.94 12.81 -0.14
N ARG A 33 -4.07 13.28 -0.68
CA ARG A 33 -5.13 12.39 -1.20
C ARG A 33 -4.59 11.46 -2.29
N GLN A 34 -3.83 11.99 -3.23
CA GLN A 34 -3.20 11.20 -4.28
C GLN A 34 -2.27 10.13 -3.70
N GLY A 35 -1.42 10.48 -2.74
CA GLY A 35 -0.52 9.51 -2.10
C GLY A 35 -1.28 8.40 -1.35
N VAL A 36 -2.40 8.72 -0.70
CA VAL A 36 -3.26 7.73 -0.04
C VAL A 36 -3.87 6.77 -1.09
N ASP A 37 -4.43 7.30 -2.17
CA ASP A 37 -5.03 6.51 -3.25
C ASP A 37 -4.02 5.59 -3.93
N GLU A 38 -2.77 6.06 -4.11
CA GLU A 38 -1.67 5.27 -4.64
C GLU A 38 -1.30 4.10 -3.73
N VAL A 39 -1.24 4.32 -2.40
CA VAL A 39 -0.98 3.23 -1.44
C VAL A 39 -2.13 2.23 -1.44
N LEU A 40 -3.39 2.68 -1.39
CA LEU A 40 -4.56 1.80 -1.40
C LEU A 40 -4.65 0.97 -2.69
N SER A 41 -4.34 1.59 -3.83
CA SER A 41 -4.31 0.90 -5.12
C SER A 41 -3.23 -0.17 -5.18
N ALA A 42 -2.02 0.13 -4.70
CA ALA A 42 -0.92 -0.83 -4.66
C ALA A 42 -1.20 -1.99 -3.68
N LEU A 43 -1.83 -1.71 -2.53
CA LEU A 43 -2.31 -2.73 -1.60
C LEU A 43 -3.34 -3.65 -2.27
N ALA A 44 -4.30 -3.09 -3.02
CA ALA A 44 -5.30 -3.86 -3.75
C ALA A 44 -4.66 -4.75 -4.83
N ILE A 45 -3.70 -4.24 -5.60
CA ILE A 45 -2.95 -5.02 -6.60
C ILE A 45 -2.21 -6.18 -5.94
N ASN A 46 -1.52 -5.91 -4.83
CA ASN A 46 -0.81 -6.95 -4.10
C ASN A 46 -1.78 -8.03 -3.58
N ALA A 47 -2.91 -7.63 -2.99
CA ALA A 47 -3.94 -8.56 -2.53
C ALA A 47 -4.50 -9.43 -3.68
N LEU A 48 -4.79 -8.82 -4.84
CA LEU A 48 -5.31 -9.54 -6.01
C LEU A 48 -4.28 -10.49 -6.64
N SER A 49 -2.98 -10.20 -6.52
CA SER A 49 -1.92 -11.07 -7.02
C SER A 49 -1.92 -12.47 -6.38
N TRP A 50 -2.55 -12.64 -5.22
CA TRP A 50 -2.72 -13.94 -4.57
C TRP A 50 -3.74 -14.85 -5.26
N ARG A 51 -4.60 -14.28 -6.11
CA ARG A 51 -5.54 -15.04 -6.93
C ARG A 51 -4.93 -15.53 -8.25
N LEU A 52 -3.70 -15.11 -8.56
CA LEU A 52 -3.01 -15.52 -9.78
C LEU A 52 -2.50 -16.94 -9.65
N THR A 53 -2.74 -17.74 -10.68
CA THR A 53 -2.32 -19.15 -10.73
C THR A 53 -0.87 -19.32 -11.16
N ASP A 54 -0.29 -18.34 -11.85
CA ASP A 54 1.13 -18.33 -12.21
C ASP A 54 1.96 -17.77 -11.04
N PRO A 55 2.79 -18.60 -10.37
CA PRO A 55 3.55 -18.18 -9.20
C PRO A 55 4.65 -17.16 -9.53
N LYS A 56 5.26 -17.20 -10.73
CA LYS A 56 6.34 -16.27 -11.10
C LYS A 56 5.76 -14.89 -11.38
N LEU A 57 4.65 -14.85 -12.11
CA LEU A 57 3.93 -13.60 -12.37
C LEU A 57 3.41 -13.00 -11.06
N ALA A 58 2.81 -13.83 -10.20
CA ALA A 58 2.31 -13.39 -8.90
C ALA A 58 3.41 -12.78 -8.04
N GLN A 59 4.59 -13.42 -7.97
CA GLN A 59 5.72 -12.90 -7.22
C GLN A 59 6.23 -11.56 -7.78
N GLY A 60 6.33 -11.43 -9.11
CA GLY A 60 6.73 -10.17 -9.75
C GLY A 60 5.77 -9.02 -9.44
N ILE A 61 4.47 -9.27 -9.52
CA ILE A 61 3.43 -8.27 -9.20
C ILE A 61 3.49 -7.88 -7.72
N ARG A 62 3.71 -8.83 -6.80
CA ARG A 62 3.84 -8.54 -5.37
C ARG A 62 5.05 -7.66 -5.08
N ALA A 63 6.19 -7.94 -5.71
CA ALA A 63 7.41 -7.17 -5.53
C ALA A 63 7.21 -5.72 -6.03
N GLN A 64 6.65 -5.55 -7.23
CA GLN A 64 6.35 -4.25 -7.79
C GLN A 64 5.35 -3.46 -6.93
N ALA A 65 4.28 -4.11 -6.46
CA ALA A 65 3.30 -3.46 -5.60
C ALA A 65 3.91 -3.05 -4.24
N ALA A 66 4.81 -3.86 -3.69
CA ALA A 66 5.53 -3.51 -2.45
C ALA A 66 6.43 -2.27 -2.64
N GLU A 67 7.13 -2.17 -3.77
CA GLU A 67 7.94 -0.98 -4.09
C GLU A 67 7.07 0.28 -4.23
N GLN A 68 5.90 0.16 -4.88
CA GLN A 68 4.95 1.27 -5.01
C GLN A 68 4.40 1.74 -3.66
N ILE A 69 4.05 0.81 -2.76
CA ILE A 69 3.60 1.14 -1.40
C ILE A 69 4.67 1.94 -0.67
N VAL A 70 5.93 1.49 -0.71
CA VAL A 70 7.04 2.18 -0.03
C VAL A 70 7.28 3.57 -0.63
N ALA A 71 7.23 3.71 -1.96
CA ALA A 71 7.42 4.99 -2.62
C ALA A 71 6.32 6.00 -2.24
N ALA A 72 5.05 5.60 -2.32
CA ALA A 72 3.92 6.45 -1.98
C ALA A 72 3.89 6.79 -0.48
N ALA A 73 4.18 5.82 0.40
CA ALA A 73 4.29 6.07 1.84
C ALA A 73 5.39 7.09 2.18
N ARG A 74 6.53 7.07 1.47
CA ARG A 74 7.59 8.09 1.64
C ARG A 74 7.13 9.47 1.20
N GLN A 75 6.41 9.57 0.09
CA GLN A 75 5.85 10.85 -0.39
C GLN A 75 4.83 11.42 0.59
N LEU A 76 3.98 10.59 1.17
CA LEU A 76 3.07 10.98 2.25
C LEU A 76 3.83 11.50 3.47
N GLY A 77 4.88 10.79 3.91
CA GLY A 77 5.73 11.24 5.02
C GLY A 77 6.39 12.60 4.77
N GLN A 78 6.74 12.91 3.53
CA GLN A 78 7.30 14.21 3.13
C GLN A 78 6.24 15.31 3.05
N SER A 79 5.01 14.97 2.65
CA SER A 79 3.89 15.92 2.55
C SER A 79 3.32 16.32 3.91
N ARG A 80 3.72 15.63 4.99
CA ARG A 80 3.31 15.86 6.37
C ARG A 80 4.22 16.85 7.13
N ALA A 81 5.36 17.23 6.57
CA ALA A 81 6.35 18.16 7.15
C ALA A 81 6.12 19.60 6.66
#